data_AF-A0A523GCM6-F1
#
_entry.id   AF-A0A523GCM6-F1
#
_cell.length_a   1.000
_cell.length_b   1.000
_cell.length_c   1.000
_cell.angle_alpha   90.00
_cell.angle_beta   90.00
_cell.angle_gamma   90.00
#
_symmetry.space_group_name_H-M   'P 1'
#
loop_
_entity.id
_entity.type
_entity.pdbx_description
1 polymer ?
#
loop_
_entity_poly.entity_id
_entity_poly.type
_entity_poly.pdbx_seq_one_letter_code
_entity_poly.pdbx_strand_id
1 'polypeptide(L)'
;MTSGVEHKRSRRYQRLNEVHFIEHDEFAQKAPAIVQLEISRLGDMIHGNEPGSDLHTTLVTVRYHLSLFHDELNREMNAVSIEHLNAAIVSLSFPESEIAETTRDTMVYVADRLDYILAQMKRLR
;
A
#
# COMPACT_ATOMS: atom_id res chain seq x y z
N MET A 1 20.49 -20.21 17.32
CA MET A 1 21.09 -19.69 16.07
C MET A 1 20.03 -19.68 14.98
N THR A 2 19.24 -18.61 14.90
CA THR A 2 18.24 -18.41 13.84
C THR A 2 18.14 -16.92 13.53
N SER A 3 19.27 -16.32 13.17
CA SER A 3 19.34 -14.99 12.56
C SER A 3 19.84 -15.21 11.14
N GLY A 4 18.92 -15.26 10.18
CA GLY A 4 19.28 -15.62 8.81
C GLY A 4 18.18 -15.53 7.76
N VAL A 5 16.92 -15.30 8.15
CA VAL A 5 15.80 -15.22 7.19
C VAL A 5 15.30 -13.78 6.96
N GLU A 6 15.47 -12.88 7.94
CA GLU A 6 15.00 -11.48 7.82
C GLU A 6 15.81 -10.61 6.85
N HIS A 7 17.07 -10.97 6.55
CA HIS A 7 17.94 -10.13 5.71
C HIS A 7 17.81 -10.36 4.19
N LYS A 8 17.07 -11.39 3.74
CA LYS A 8 16.91 -11.68 2.31
C LYS A 8 15.62 -11.12 1.69
N ARG A 9 14.54 -10.96 2.47
CA ARG A 9 13.30 -10.31 1.98
C ARG A 9 13.57 -8.84 1.62
N SER A 10 14.31 -8.10 2.45
CA SER A 10 14.49 -6.64 2.32
C SER A 10 15.21 -6.14 1.04
N ARG A 11 16.18 -6.87 0.48
CA ARG A 11 17.03 -6.35 -0.62
C ARG A 11 16.42 -6.40 -2.02
N ARG A 12 15.37 -7.21 -2.24
CA ARG A 12 14.71 -7.32 -3.56
C ARG A 12 13.62 -6.25 -3.70
N TYR A 13 12.89 -5.97 -2.61
CA TYR A 13 11.84 -4.94 -2.56
C TYR A 13 12.37 -3.50 -2.54
N GLN A 14 13.51 -3.25 -1.89
CA GLN A 14 14.19 -1.94 -1.96
C GLN A 14 14.54 -1.51 -3.41
N ARG A 15 14.70 -2.46 -4.33
CA ARG A 15 14.97 -2.17 -5.75
C ARG A 15 13.72 -1.88 -6.60
N LEU A 16 12.52 -2.18 -6.11
CA LEU A 16 11.26 -2.01 -6.84
C LEU A 16 10.41 -0.83 -6.33
N ASN A 17 10.74 -0.29 -5.16
CA ASN A 17 9.99 0.80 -4.56
C ASN A 17 10.57 2.14 -5.04
N GLU A 18 10.25 2.49 -6.29
CA GLU A 18 10.71 3.70 -7.01
C GLU A 18 10.36 5.02 -6.30
N VAL A 19 9.48 4.97 -5.30
CA VAL A 19 9.03 6.14 -4.52
C VAL A 19 10.06 6.58 -3.48
N HIS A 20 11.01 5.72 -3.10
CA HIS A 20 12.07 6.07 -2.14
C HIS A 20 13.04 7.16 -2.66
N PHE A 21 12.94 7.56 -3.93
CA PHE A 21 13.77 8.58 -4.55
C PHE A 21 13.09 9.96 -4.66
N ILE A 22 11.84 10.09 -4.21
CA ILE A 22 11.11 11.36 -4.29
C ILE A 22 11.47 12.19 -3.05
N GLU A 23 12.12 13.33 -3.28
CA GLU A 23 12.38 14.36 -2.27
C GLU A 23 11.07 14.79 -1.58
N HIS A 24 11.15 15.13 -0.30
CA HIS A 24 9.96 15.35 0.55
C HIS A 24 9.00 16.41 -0.01
N ASP A 25 9.55 17.50 -0.56
CA ASP A 25 8.79 18.61 -1.12
C ASP A 25 8.06 18.22 -2.43
N GLU A 26 8.61 17.25 -3.17
CA GLU A 26 7.99 16.72 -4.39
C GLU A 26 6.93 15.65 -4.09
N PHE A 27 7.00 15.02 -2.91
CA PHE A 27 6.08 13.96 -2.52
C PHE A 27 4.64 14.45 -2.45
N ALA A 28 4.38 15.62 -1.83
CA ALA A 28 3.04 16.14 -1.66
C ALA A 28 2.31 16.32 -3.01
N GLN A 29 3.01 16.75 -4.06
CA GLN A 29 2.43 16.92 -5.38
C GLN A 29 2.18 15.59 -6.11
N LYS A 30 2.95 14.56 -5.78
CA LYS A 30 2.87 13.23 -6.43
C LYS A 30 2.01 12.23 -5.65
N ALA A 31 1.73 12.50 -4.38
CA ALA A 31 1.00 11.60 -3.48
C ALA A 31 -0.33 11.09 -4.05
N PRO A 32 -1.20 11.92 -4.66
CA PRO A 32 -2.45 11.42 -5.26
C PRO A 32 -2.18 10.40 -6.38
N ALA A 33 -1.24 10.71 -7.28
CA ALA A 33 -0.88 9.81 -8.37
C ALA A 33 -0.27 8.49 -7.87
N ILE A 34 0.56 8.54 -6.82
CA ILE A 34 1.14 7.34 -6.21
C ILE A 34 0.03 6.46 -5.62
N VAL A 35 -0.90 7.05 -4.85
CA VAL A 35 -2.03 6.30 -4.27
C VAL A 35 -2.92 5.72 -5.36
N GLN A 36 -3.19 6.47 -6.44
CA GLN A 36 -3.97 5.99 -7.57
C GLN A 36 -3.35 4.75 -8.25
N LEU A 37 -2.01 4.69 -8.36
CA LEU A 37 -1.32 3.51 -8.87
C LEU A 37 -1.55 2.28 -7.99
N GLU A 38 -1.54 2.44 -6.66
CA GLU A 38 -1.85 1.33 -5.74
C GLU A 38 -3.31 0.89 -5.85
N ILE A 39 -4.24 1.85 -5.96
CA ILE A 39 -5.67 1.56 -6.19
C ILE A 39 -5.86 0.72 -7.46
N SER A 40 -5.17 1.07 -8.54
CA SER A 40 -5.23 0.33 -9.80
C SER A 40 -4.68 -1.09 -9.66
N ARG A 41 -3.52 -1.27 -9.01
CA ARG A 41 -2.94 -2.61 -8.77
C ARG A 41 -3.86 -3.50 -7.94
N LEU A 42 -4.46 -2.96 -6.88
CA LEU A 42 -5.45 -3.68 -6.09
C LEU A 42 -6.67 -4.04 -6.93
N GLY A 43 -7.11 -3.15 -7.82
CA GLY A 43 -8.19 -3.42 -8.78
C GLY A 43 -7.91 -4.63 -9.67
N ASP A 44 -6.70 -4.73 -10.23
CA ASP A 44 -6.28 -5.86 -11.05
C ASP A 44 -6.26 -7.17 -10.25
N MET A 45 -5.79 -7.11 -8.99
CA MET A 45 -5.80 -8.27 -8.10
C MET A 45 -7.22 -8.71 -7.74
N ILE A 46 -8.14 -7.78 -7.49
CA ILE A 46 -9.55 -8.11 -7.19
C ILE A 46 -10.16 -8.94 -8.32
N HIS A 47 -9.97 -8.52 -9.58
CA HIS A 47 -10.50 -9.26 -10.74
C HIS A 47 -9.87 -10.64 -10.91
N GLY A 48 -8.64 -10.85 -10.41
CA GLY A 48 -7.92 -12.12 -10.47
C GLY A 48 -8.22 -13.11 -9.35
N ASN A 49 -9.03 -12.73 -8.34
CA ASN A 49 -9.35 -13.57 -7.19
C ASN A 49 -10.85 -13.88 -7.08
N GLU A 50 -11.19 -15.02 -6.47
CA GLU A 50 -12.58 -15.48 -6.37
C GLU A 50 -13.45 -14.52 -5.53
N PRO A 51 -14.57 -14.01 -6.07
CA PRO A 51 -15.50 -13.18 -5.33
C PRO A 51 -16.02 -13.89 -4.08
N GLY A 52 -15.97 -13.20 -2.93
CA GLY A 52 -16.43 -13.74 -1.65
C GLY A 52 -15.37 -14.51 -0.87
N SER A 53 -14.19 -14.76 -1.44
CA SER A 53 -13.03 -15.20 -0.66
C SER A 53 -12.60 -14.11 0.34
N ASP A 54 -11.99 -14.52 1.44
CA ASP A 54 -11.44 -13.59 2.44
C ASP A 54 -10.42 -12.64 1.80
N LEU A 55 -9.57 -13.15 0.91
CA LEU A 55 -8.62 -12.34 0.16
C LEU A 55 -9.31 -11.29 -0.72
N HIS A 56 -10.33 -11.68 -1.49
CA HIS A 56 -11.10 -10.73 -2.30
C HIS A 56 -11.73 -9.64 -1.41
N THR A 57 -12.31 -10.02 -0.27
CA THR A 57 -12.92 -9.09 0.69
C THR A 57 -11.89 -8.12 1.28
N THR A 58 -10.71 -8.62 1.64
CA THR A 58 -9.57 -7.81 2.07
C THR A 58 -9.16 -6.80 0.99
N LEU A 59 -8.95 -7.25 -0.25
CA LEU A 59 -8.52 -6.37 -1.34
C LEU A 59 -9.56 -5.27 -1.63
N VAL A 60 -10.84 -5.61 -1.62
CA VAL A 60 -11.94 -4.63 -1.77
C VAL A 60 -11.93 -3.61 -0.63
N THR A 61 -11.76 -4.06 0.62
CA THR A 61 -11.72 -3.19 1.80
C THR A 61 -10.54 -2.23 1.76
N VAL A 62 -9.35 -2.73 1.43
CA VAL A 62 -8.14 -1.91 1.27
C VAL A 62 -8.36 -0.86 0.17
N ARG A 63 -8.86 -1.28 -0.99
CA ARG A 63 -9.12 -0.38 -2.13
C ARG A 63 -10.16 0.69 -1.80
N TYR A 64 -11.18 0.35 -1.03
CA TYR A 64 -12.19 1.30 -0.56
C TYR A 64 -11.55 2.40 0.30
N HIS A 65 -10.77 2.03 1.31
CA HIS A 65 -10.10 2.99 2.17
C HIS A 65 -9.08 3.85 1.41
N LEU A 66 -8.31 3.27 0.48
CA LEU A 66 -7.40 4.05 -0.35
C LEU A 66 -8.13 5.02 -1.27
N SER A 67 -9.30 4.67 -1.80
CA SER A 67 -10.12 5.59 -2.60
C SER A 67 -10.58 6.79 -1.78
N LEU A 68 -11.04 6.57 -0.54
CA LEU A 68 -11.40 7.68 0.36
C LEU A 68 -10.21 8.58 0.68
N PHE A 69 -9.06 7.97 1.01
CA PHE A 69 -7.82 8.70 1.25
C PHE A 69 -7.38 9.51 0.01
N HIS A 70 -7.46 8.92 -1.18
CA HIS A 70 -7.15 9.59 -2.45
C HIS A 70 -8.07 10.78 -2.72
N ASP A 71 -9.37 10.64 -2.47
CA ASP A 71 -10.34 11.73 -2.62
C ASP A 71 -10.03 12.89 -1.67
N GLU A 72 -9.65 12.60 -0.42
CA GLU A 72 -9.21 13.62 0.53
C GLU A 72 -7.91 14.32 0.06
N LEU A 73 -6.92 13.56 -0.42
CA LEU A 73 -5.66 14.11 -0.94
C LEU A 73 -5.91 15.08 -2.10
N ASN A 74 -6.85 14.77 -2.98
CA ASN A 74 -7.20 15.63 -4.12
C ASN A 74 -8.01 16.88 -3.72
N ARG A 75 -8.71 16.84 -2.58
CA ARG A 75 -9.45 18.01 -2.07
C ARG A 75 -8.52 18.99 -1.36
N GLU A 76 -7.78 18.50 -0.37
CA GLU A 76 -6.96 19.35 0.48
C GLU A 76 -5.81 18.56 1.14
N MET A 77 -4.65 18.53 0.46
CA MET A 77 -3.46 17.83 0.93
C MET A 77 -3.06 18.18 2.38
N ASN A 78 -3.18 19.46 2.76
CA ASN A 78 -2.77 19.95 4.08
C ASN A 78 -3.71 19.51 5.23
N ALA A 79 -4.94 19.09 4.91
CA ALA A 79 -5.95 18.70 5.88
C ALA A 79 -6.31 17.20 5.79
N VAL A 80 -5.64 16.44 4.93
CA VAL A 80 -5.95 15.03 4.69
C VAL A 80 -5.81 14.22 5.98
N SER A 81 -6.77 13.34 6.27
CA SER A 81 -6.68 12.43 7.40
C SER A 81 -5.84 11.21 7.03
N ILE A 82 -4.99 10.73 7.95
CA ILE A 82 -4.27 9.46 7.77
C ILE A 82 -5.08 8.24 8.22
N GLU A 83 -6.32 8.44 8.71
CA GLU A 83 -7.17 7.37 9.22
C GLU A 83 -7.49 6.33 8.14
N HIS A 84 -7.86 6.77 6.95
CA HIS A 84 -8.13 5.89 5.83
C HIS A 84 -6.87 5.15 5.35
N LEU A 85 -5.71 5.82 5.36
CA LEU A 85 -4.43 5.16 5.06
C LEU A 85 -4.08 4.09 6.09
N ASN A 86 -4.25 4.38 7.39
CA ASN A 86 -4.04 3.40 8.46
C ASN A 86 -5.01 2.21 8.35
N ALA A 87 -6.28 2.47 8.06
CA ALA A 87 -7.28 1.42 7.88
C ALA A 87 -6.93 0.50 6.70
N ALA A 88 -6.44 1.06 5.60
CA ALA A 88 -5.95 0.29 4.46
C ALA A 88 -4.74 -0.60 4.83
N ILE A 89 -3.76 -0.06 5.55
CA ILE A 89 -2.57 -0.81 6.00
C ILE A 89 -2.95 -1.95 6.94
N VAL A 90 -3.79 -1.70 7.94
CA VAL A 90 -4.26 -2.74 8.87
C VAL A 90 -4.99 -3.85 8.12
N SER A 91 -5.84 -3.47 7.16
CA SER A 91 -6.63 -4.43 6.36
C SER A 91 -5.78 -5.35 5.49
N LEU A 92 -4.56 -4.95 5.12
CA LEU A 92 -3.62 -5.80 4.35
C LEU A 92 -3.01 -6.94 5.17
N SER A 93 -3.24 -6.99 6.48
CA SER A 93 -2.77 -8.07 7.34
C SER A 93 -3.54 -9.37 7.04
N PHE A 94 -2.93 -10.30 6.32
CA PHE A 94 -3.55 -11.58 5.94
C PHE A 94 -2.66 -12.78 6.30
N PRO A 95 -3.22 -13.93 6.71
CA PRO A 95 -2.45 -15.15 6.94
C PRO A 95 -1.67 -15.62 5.70
N GLU A 96 -0.34 -15.71 5.80
CA GLU A 96 0.55 -16.03 4.68
C GLU A 96 0.33 -17.42 4.04
N SER A 97 -0.44 -18.34 4.63
CA SER A 97 -0.42 -19.76 4.27
C SER A 97 -1.19 -20.15 3.00
N GLU A 98 -2.06 -19.30 2.46
CA GLU A 98 -3.01 -19.69 1.40
C GLU A 98 -2.97 -18.81 0.14
N ILE A 99 -2.02 -17.85 0.08
CA ILE A 99 -1.93 -16.90 -1.04
C ILE A 99 -0.83 -17.32 -2.01
N ALA A 100 -1.15 -17.34 -3.31
CA ALA A 100 -0.20 -17.52 -4.41
C ALA A 100 0.97 -16.54 -4.28
N GLU A 101 2.20 -17.00 -4.57
CA GLU A 101 3.43 -16.23 -4.37
C GLU A 101 3.39 -14.86 -5.08
N THR A 102 2.87 -14.79 -6.31
CA THR A 102 2.75 -13.55 -7.07
C THR A 102 1.80 -12.53 -6.44
N THR A 103 0.65 -12.99 -5.93
CA THR A 103 -0.31 -12.15 -5.21
C THR A 103 0.32 -11.65 -3.91
N ARG A 104 1.01 -12.54 -3.18
CA ARG A 104 1.70 -12.20 -1.94
C ARG A 104 2.76 -11.12 -2.17
N ASP A 105 3.60 -11.30 -3.18
CA ASP A 105 4.65 -10.33 -3.52
C ASP A 105 4.06 -8.97 -3.86
N THR A 106 2.92 -8.95 -4.56
CA THR A 106 2.19 -7.71 -4.88
C THR A 106 1.59 -7.08 -3.62
N MET A 107 1.02 -7.86 -2.70
CA MET A 107 0.49 -7.34 -1.43
C MET A 107 1.59 -6.74 -0.56
N VAL A 108 2.73 -7.42 -0.45
CA VAL A 108 3.91 -6.91 0.28
C VAL A 108 4.38 -5.60 -0.32
N TYR A 109 4.45 -5.54 -1.65
CA TYR A 109 4.83 -4.32 -2.35
C TYR A 109 3.87 -3.15 -2.07
N VAL A 110 2.56 -3.39 -2.13
CA VAL A 110 1.54 -2.38 -1.81
C VAL A 110 1.68 -1.95 -0.34
N ALA A 111 1.83 -2.89 0.60
CA ALA A 111 2.00 -2.57 2.01
C ALA A 111 3.24 -1.67 2.25
N ASP A 112 4.40 -2.03 1.68
CA ASP A 112 5.63 -1.23 1.76
C ASP A 112 5.44 0.19 1.18
N ARG A 113 4.69 0.32 0.08
CA ARG A 113 4.32 1.62 -0.53
C ARG A 113 3.45 2.45 0.40
N LEU A 114 2.41 1.84 1.00
CA LEU A 114 1.50 2.53 1.90
C LEU A 114 2.19 2.97 3.19
N ASP A 115 3.07 2.15 3.74
CA ASP A 115 3.89 2.51 4.90
C ASP A 115 4.83 3.68 4.60
N TYR A 116 5.44 3.69 3.41
CA TYR A 116 6.23 4.83 2.95
C TYR A 116 5.39 6.11 2.86
N ILE A 117 4.21 6.04 2.22
CA ILE A 117 3.27 7.18 2.13
C ILE A 117 2.92 7.67 3.54
N LEU A 118 2.59 6.76 4.46
CA LEU A 118 2.25 7.12 5.84
C LEU A 118 3.39 7.85 6.54
N ALA A 119 4.63 7.39 6.36
CA ALA A 119 5.81 8.03 6.91
C ALA A 119 6.02 9.45 6.35
N GLN A 120 5.78 9.65 5.05
CA GLN A 120 5.85 10.98 4.42
C GLN A 120 4.72 11.89 4.92
N MET A 121 3.48 11.41 4.98
CA MET A 121 2.33 12.17 5.47
C MET A 121 2.50 12.65 6.91
N LYS A 122 3.10 11.81 7.78
CA LYS A 122 3.40 12.18 9.17
C LYS A 122 4.45 13.28 9.31
N ARG A 123 5.29 13.52 8.28
CA ARG A 123 6.31 14.57 8.27
C ARG A 123 5.81 15.90 7.69
N LEU A 124 4.75 15.85 6.88
CA LEU A 124 4.09 17.05 6.32
C LEU A 124 3.16 17.76 7.31
N ARG A 125 2.92 17.16 8.48
CA ARG A 125 2.10 17.69 9.57
C ARG A 125 2.99 18.27 10.66
#